data_AF-A0A529LC70-F1
#
_entry.id   AF-A0A529LC70-F1
#
_cell.length_a   1.000
_cell.length_b   1.000
_cell.length_c   1.000
_cell.angle_alpha   90.00
_cell.angle_beta   90.00
_cell.angle_gamma   90.00
#
_symmetry.space_group_name_H-M   'P 1'
#
loop_
_entity.id
_entity.type
_entity.pdbx_description
1 polymer ?
#
loop_
_entity_poly.entity_id
_entity_poly.type
_entity_poly.pdbx_seq_one_letter_code
_entity_poly.pdbx_strand_id
1 'polypeptide(L)'
;VYIFAKDFTVFGGSLSEAHAEKVIKVQEMALRNRAPIIGLYDAGGARIQEGVAALGGYAEIFQRNVLASGVIPQISLIMGPCAGGDVYS
;
A
#
# COMPACT_ATOMS: atom_id res chain seq x y z
N VAL A 1 -4.66 15.10 -5.74
CA VAL A 1 -4.61 14.13 -4.62
C VAL A 1 -4.73 12.75 -5.22
N TYR A 2 -3.95 11.80 -4.74
CA TYR A 2 -3.94 10.41 -5.17
C TYR A 2 -4.47 9.51 -4.05
N ILE A 3 -5.18 8.43 -4.40
CA ILE A 3 -5.83 7.57 -3.41
C ILE A 3 -5.72 6.11 -3.86
N PHE A 4 -5.48 5.21 -2.92
CA PHE A 4 -5.73 3.78 -3.07
C PHE A 4 -6.62 3.26 -1.94
N ALA A 5 -7.38 2.20 -2.22
CA ALA A 5 -8.22 1.54 -1.24
C ALA A 5 -8.12 0.02 -1.41
N LYS A 6 -7.89 -0.69 -0.29
CA LYS A 6 -7.88 -2.15 -0.26
C LYS A 6 -9.32 -2.66 -0.10
N ASP A 7 -9.67 -3.67 -0.88
CA ASP A 7 -11.01 -4.28 -0.86
C ASP A 7 -10.96 -5.63 -0.13
N PHE A 8 -11.48 -5.64 1.09
CA PHE A 8 -11.51 -6.84 1.93
C PHE A 8 -12.32 -8.00 1.32
N THR A 9 -13.31 -7.70 0.45
CA THR A 9 -14.15 -8.72 -0.16
C THR A 9 -13.38 -9.59 -1.16
N VAL A 10 -12.23 -9.11 -1.66
CA VAL A 10 -11.37 -9.80 -2.62
C VAL A 10 -10.16 -10.39 -1.92
N PHE A 11 -10.17 -11.71 -1.69
CA PHE A 11 -9.11 -12.44 -0.98
C PHE A 11 -8.73 -11.82 0.38
N GLY A 12 -9.70 -11.28 1.13
CA GLY A 12 -9.45 -10.64 2.41
C GLY A 12 -8.62 -9.35 2.30
N GLY A 13 -8.62 -8.68 1.15
CA GLY A 13 -7.79 -7.50 0.89
C GLY A 13 -6.28 -7.78 0.82
N SER A 14 -5.90 -9.06 0.82
CA SER A 14 -4.49 -9.48 0.91
C SER A 14 -3.63 -8.91 -0.21
N LEU A 15 -2.41 -8.48 0.15
CA LEU A 15 -1.46 -7.89 -0.79
C LEU A 15 -0.79 -8.98 -1.63
N SER A 16 -1.03 -8.92 -2.93
CA SER A 16 -0.30 -9.66 -3.97
C SER A 16 0.76 -8.80 -4.65
N GLU A 17 1.62 -9.42 -5.46
CA GLU A 17 2.60 -8.71 -6.30
C GLU A 17 1.92 -7.67 -7.20
N ALA A 18 0.95 -8.08 -8.02
CA ALA A 18 0.23 -7.16 -8.91
C ALA A 18 -0.60 -6.09 -8.15
N HIS A 19 -1.05 -6.39 -6.93
CA HIS A 19 -1.71 -5.39 -6.09
C HIS A 19 -0.69 -4.35 -5.61
N ALA A 20 0.48 -4.79 -5.16
CA ALA A 20 1.57 -3.91 -4.77
C ALA A 20 2.01 -3.00 -5.92
N GLU A 21 2.17 -3.52 -7.14
CA GLU A 21 2.50 -2.73 -8.33
C GLU A 21 1.50 -1.59 -8.59
N LYS A 22 0.21 -1.84 -8.37
CA LYS A 22 -0.83 -0.79 -8.50
C LYS A 22 -0.69 0.29 -7.44
N VAL A 23 -0.40 -0.07 -6.19
CA VAL A 23 -0.16 0.90 -5.10
C VAL A 23 1.09 1.71 -5.39
N ILE A 24 2.18 1.05 -5.77
CA ILE A 24 3.46 1.64 -6.17
C ILE A 24 3.28 2.68 -7.29
N LYS A 25 2.54 2.32 -8.35
CA LYS A 25 2.26 3.24 -9.46
C LYS A 25 1.59 4.52 -8.96
N VAL A 26 0.64 4.41 -8.03
CA VAL A 26 -0.06 5.58 -7.47
C VAL A 26 0.87 6.40 -6.56
N GLN A 27 1.71 5.76 -5.73
CA GLN A 27 2.75 6.45 -4.94
C GLN A 27 3.71 7.24 -5.83
N GLU A 28 4.21 6.64 -6.90
CA GLU A 28 5.13 7.30 -7.85
C GLU A 28 4.47 8.47 -8.57
N MET A 29 3.21 8.32 -9.00
CA MET A 29 2.46 9.42 -9.62
C MET A 29 2.23 10.57 -8.63
N ALA A 30 1.92 10.27 -7.36
CA ALA A 30 1.74 11.27 -6.31
C ALA A 30 3.04 12.05 -6.06
N LEU A 31 4.16 11.32 -5.93
CA LEU A 31 5.48 11.90 -5.69
C LEU A 31 5.93 12.77 -6.87
N ARG A 32 5.78 12.28 -8.10
CA ARG A 32 6.12 13.01 -9.34
C ARG A 32 5.37 14.33 -9.43
N ASN A 33 4.10 14.33 -9.07
CA ASN A 33 3.22 15.49 -9.19
C ASN A 33 3.16 16.36 -7.94
N ARG A 34 3.98 16.07 -6.91
CA ARG A 34 4.00 16.79 -5.62
C ARG A 34 2.60 16.93 -5.02
N ALA A 35 1.80 15.89 -5.15
CA ALA A 35 0.42 15.85 -4.68
C ALA A 35 0.28 14.91 -3.47
N PRO A 36 -0.60 15.22 -2.49
CA PRO A 36 -0.88 14.32 -1.37
C PRO A 36 -1.37 12.94 -1.82
N ILE A 37 -1.09 11.92 -1.00
CA ILE A 37 -1.60 10.56 -1.16
C ILE A 37 -2.34 10.09 0.09
N ILE A 38 -3.45 9.37 -0.11
CA ILE A 38 -4.27 8.79 0.97
C ILE A 38 -4.43 7.28 0.72
N GLY A 39 -4.16 6.47 1.75
CA GLY A 39 -4.36 5.01 1.73
C GLY A 39 -5.51 4.58 2.63
N LEU A 40 -6.46 3.82 2.08
CA LEU A 40 -7.57 3.23 2.83
C LEU A 40 -7.29 1.74 3.02
N TYR A 41 -7.11 1.33 4.27
CA TYR A 41 -6.67 -0.01 4.64
C TYR A 41 -7.79 -0.82 5.27
N ASP A 42 -8.12 -1.92 4.59
CA ASP A 42 -8.99 -3.00 5.06
C ASP A 42 -8.48 -4.31 4.44
N ALA A 43 -7.53 -4.96 5.11
CA ALA A 43 -6.75 -6.07 4.57
C ALA A 43 -6.15 -7.02 5.63
N GLY A 44 -6.05 -8.28 5.24
CA GLY A 44 -5.48 -9.36 6.05
C GLY A 44 -3.96 -9.51 5.98
N GLY A 45 -3.21 -8.57 5.40
CA GLY A 45 -1.76 -8.67 5.25
C GLY A 45 -1.31 -9.29 3.93
N ALA A 46 -0.14 -9.95 3.95
CA ALA A 46 0.44 -10.61 2.77
C ALA A 46 -0.46 -11.72 2.24
N ARG A 47 -0.60 -11.82 0.91
CA ARG A 47 -1.23 -12.98 0.28
C ARG A 47 -0.31 -14.19 0.40
N ILE A 48 -0.62 -15.06 1.35
CA ILE A 48 0.18 -16.25 1.67
C ILE A 48 0.46 -17.12 0.44
N GLN A 49 -0.50 -17.22 -0.49
CA GLN A 49 -0.39 -18.03 -1.70
C GLN A 49 0.71 -17.55 -2.66
N GLU A 50 1.10 -16.27 -2.59
CA GLU A 50 2.14 -15.68 -3.43
C GLU A 50 3.50 -15.58 -2.71
N GLY A 51 3.56 -15.98 -1.43
CA GLY A 51 4.80 -16.14 -0.67
C GLY A 51 5.73 -14.92 -0.73
N VAL A 52 6.97 -15.13 -1.15
CA VAL A 52 8.01 -14.09 -1.18
C VAL A 52 7.68 -12.93 -2.12
N ALA A 53 6.88 -13.15 -3.17
CA ALA A 53 6.49 -12.08 -4.09
C ALA A 53 5.62 -11.03 -3.38
N ALA A 54 4.69 -11.47 -2.53
CA ALA A 54 3.89 -10.56 -1.70
C ALA A 54 4.76 -9.77 -0.70
N LEU A 55 5.80 -10.39 -0.13
CA LEU A 55 6.74 -9.73 0.76
C LEU A 55 7.63 -8.70 0.04
N GLY A 56 8.05 -9.00 -1.19
CA GLY A 56 8.74 -8.04 -2.05
C GLY A 56 7.87 -6.82 -2.35
N GLY A 57 6.59 -7.05 -2.62
CA GLY A 57 5.61 -5.97 -2.80
C GLY A 57 5.52 -5.02 -1.60
N TYR A 58 5.54 -5.55 -0.37
CA TYR A 58 5.60 -4.71 0.83
C TYR A 58 6.87 -3.86 0.89
N ALA A 59 8.04 -4.47 0.65
CA ALA A 59 9.32 -3.76 0.71
C ALA A 59 9.34 -2.53 -0.23
N GLU A 60 8.82 -2.70 -1.45
CA GLU A 60 8.74 -1.63 -2.45
C GLU A 60 7.76 -0.50 -2.06
N ILE A 61 6.62 -0.85 -1.43
CA ILE A 61 5.68 0.13 -0.87
C ILE A 61 6.34 0.92 0.26
N PHE A 62 7.02 0.23 1.18
CA PHE A 62 7.69 0.87 2.32
C PHE A 62 8.80 1.82 1.86
N GLN A 63 9.60 1.40 0.88
CA GLN A 63 10.64 2.25 0.32
C GLN A 63 10.05 3.56 -0.23
N ARG A 64 8.92 3.48 -0.93
CA ARG A 64 8.23 4.68 -1.48
C ARG A 64 7.61 5.55 -0.40
N ASN A 65 7.10 4.99 0.68
CA ASN A 65 6.66 5.78 1.84
C ASN A 65 7.80 6.64 2.39
N VAL A 66 9.00 6.05 2.54
CA VAL A 66 10.19 6.75 3.04
C VAL A 66 10.65 7.81 2.04
N LEU A 67 10.72 7.48 0.74
CA LEU A 67 11.09 8.44 -0.30
C LEU A 67 10.13 9.64 -0.40
N ALA A 68 8.86 9.45 -0.07
CA ALA A 68 7.85 10.50 -0.04
C ALA A 68 7.80 11.27 1.30
N SER A 69 8.46 10.77 2.35
CA SER A 69 8.45 11.38 3.68
C SER A 69 9.12 12.76 3.66
N GLY A 70 8.40 13.77 4.17
CA GLY A 70 8.82 15.17 4.10
C GLY A 70 8.69 15.80 2.70
N VAL A 71 8.18 15.07 1.71
CA VAL A 71 8.04 15.55 0.32
C VAL A 71 6.59 15.81 -0.05
N ILE A 72 5.69 14.85 0.22
CA ILE A 72 4.23 15.01 0.05
C ILE A 72 3.52 14.58 1.34
N PRO A 73 2.33 15.15 1.66
CA PRO A 73 1.52 14.63 2.75
C PRO A 73 1.03 13.21 2.43
N GLN A 74 1.22 12.30 3.39
CA GLN A 74 0.81 10.89 3.32
C GLN A 74 -0.14 10.62 4.49
N ILE A 75 -1.36 10.14 4.21
CA ILE A 75 -2.40 9.89 5.23
C ILE A 75 -2.90 8.46 5.11
N SER A 76 -2.92 7.72 6.23
CA SER A 76 -3.44 6.36 6.31
C SER A 76 -4.76 6.33 7.09
N LEU A 77 -5.77 5.66 6.54
CA LEU A 77 -7.07 5.43 7.18
C LEU A 77 -7.24 3.93 7.38
N ILE A 78 -7.25 3.47 8.62
CA ILE A 78 -7.51 2.07 8.96
C ILE A 78 -9.01 1.87 9.12
N MET A 79 -9.64 1.19 8.18
CA MET A 79 -11.10 1.02 8.06
C MET A 79 -11.57 -0.41 8.29
N GLY A 80 -10.65 -1.33 8.54
CA GLY A 80 -10.91 -2.72 8.91
C GLY A 80 -9.62 -3.39 9.41
N PRO A 81 -9.47 -4.72 9.31
CA PRO A 81 -8.21 -5.38 9.62
C PRO A 81 -7.01 -4.75 8.91
N CYS A 82 -5.88 -4.75 9.59
CA CYS A 82 -4.59 -4.32 9.07
C CYS A 82 -3.54 -5.17 9.80
N ALA A 83 -3.14 -6.29 9.20
CA ALA A 83 -2.40 -7.35 9.89
C ALA A 83 -0.99 -7.55 9.34
N GLY A 84 -0.05 -7.88 10.22
CA GLY A 84 1.32 -8.23 9.85
C GLY A 84 2.02 -7.09 9.12
N GLY A 85 2.54 -7.34 7.90
CA GLY A 85 3.27 -6.35 7.11
C GLY A 85 2.46 -5.09 6.78
N ASP A 86 1.13 -5.16 6.74
CA ASP A 86 0.30 -3.97 6.43
C ASP A 86 0.48 -2.82 7.41
N VAL A 87 0.82 -3.09 8.69
CA VAL A 87 0.87 -2.06 9.75
C VAL A 87 2.08 -1.12 9.64
N TYR A 88 3.06 -1.45 8.79
CA TYR A 88 4.26 -0.64 8.61
C TYR A 88 4.10 0.45 7.53
N SER A 89 2.92 0.56 6.91
CA SER A 89 2.63 1.49 5.81
C SER A 89 1.44 2.42 6.08
#